data_AF-A0A974N8Z0-F1
#
_entry.id   AF-A0A974N8Z0-F1
#
_cell.length_a   1.000
_cell.length_b   1.000
_cell.length_c   1.000
_cell.angle_alpha   90.00
_cell.angle_beta   90.00
_cell.angle_gamma   90.00
#
_symmetry.space_group_name_H-M   'P 1'
#
loop_
_entity.id
_entity.type
_entity.pdbx_description
1 polymer ?
#
loop_
_entity_poly.entity_id
_entity_poly.type
_entity_poly.pdbx_seq_one_letter_code
_entity_poly.pdbx_strand_id
1 'polypeptide(L)'
;MRTPRFTTFLAVSALALPLAACGSSGETTTSPSPSSPDSSPAPTVTASAAPAASPTPSRPASSAPSASTSSKPAASTATPAAEGTVIAAMNGRDFPQEVNGWTLDKQSDSSIHTYSSAGRKMGVEFRTSSVYDQRVADLSDAVPAGTGKCGTPSTSKNSIVCFLKTEDGLVQATADSTKVTQEEIVSFANELTTLLGTA
;
A
#
# COMPACT_ATOMS: atom_id res chain seq x y z
N MET A 1 -30.70 -34.79 -42.81
CA MET A 1 -30.60 -34.23 -41.45
C MET A 1 -31.02 -32.75 -41.55
N ARG A 2 -32.05 -32.35 -40.80
CA ARG A 2 -32.46 -30.94 -40.52
C ARG A 2 -31.35 -30.33 -39.63
N THR A 3 -30.95 -29.05 -39.61
CA THR A 3 -31.66 -27.74 -39.60
C THR A 3 -30.56 -26.61 -39.71
N PRO A 4 -30.83 -25.28 -39.60
CA PRO A 4 -31.01 -24.33 -40.71
C PRO A 4 -29.98 -23.16 -40.80
N ARG A 5 -30.22 -22.31 -41.81
CA ARG A 5 -29.62 -21.01 -42.19
C ARG A 5 -29.71 -19.91 -41.12
N PHE A 6 -28.88 -18.85 -41.21
CA PHE A 6 -29.19 -17.40 -41.02
C PHE A 6 -27.86 -16.60 -41.17
N THR A 7 -27.54 -16.00 -42.31
CA THR A 7 -27.86 -14.62 -42.77
C THR A 7 -27.46 -13.50 -41.78
N THR A 8 -26.34 -12.85 -42.13
CA THR A 8 -25.88 -11.46 -41.90
C THR A 8 -26.67 -10.54 -40.96
N PHE A 9 -25.95 -9.91 -40.01
CA PHE A 9 -26.19 -8.51 -39.64
C PHE A 9 -24.87 -7.78 -39.34
N LEU A 10 -24.50 -6.88 -40.25
CA LEU A 10 -23.54 -5.79 -40.05
C LEU A 10 -24.21 -4.74 -39.15
N ALA A 11 -23.57 -4.37 -38.05
CA ALA A 11 -23.91 -3.17 -37.29
C ALA A 11 -22.62 -2.40 -36.98
N VAL A 12 -22.31 -1.46 -37.87
CA VAL A 12 -21.32 -0.39 -37.64
C VAL A 12 -22.03 0.69 -36.83
N SER A 13 -21.72 0.78 -35.53
CA SER A 13 -22.18 1.87 -34.69
C SER A 13 -21.16 3.00 -34.73
N ALA A 14 -21.52 4.11 -35.38
CA ALA A 14 -20.77 5.35 -35.39
C ALA A 14 -20.89 6.05 -34.02
N LEU A 15 -19.76 6.28 -33.35
CA LEU A 15 -19.67 7.19 -32.20
C LEU A 15 -19.55 8.62 -32.72
N ALA A 16 -20.49 9.48 -32.32
CA ALA A 16 -20.37 10.94 -32.44
C ALA A 16 -20.11 11.53 -31.05
N LEU A 17 -18.97 12.19 -30.88
CA LEU A 17 -18.66 13.05 -29.72
C LEU A 17 -18.94 14.51 -30.08
N PRO A 18 -19.69 15.27 -29.26
CA PRO A 18 -19.57 16.71 -29.25
C PRO A 18 -18.48 17.15 -28.24
N LEU A 19 -17.44 17.81 -28.76
CA LEU A 19 -16.53 18.63 -27.97
C LEU A 19 -17.26 19.92 -27.54
N ALA A 20 -17.38 20.13 -26.24
CA ALA A 20 -17.63 21.46 -25.68
C ALA A 20 -16.33 21.95 -25.03
N ALA A 21 -15.73 22.96 -25.66
CA ALA A 21 -14.66 23.77 -25.13
C ALA A 21 -15.24 25.11 -24.65
N CYS A 22 -14.93 25.54 -23.42
CA CYS A 22 -14.84 26.94 -22.96
C CYS A 22 -14.45 26.86 -21.47
N GLY A 23 -13.28 27.33 -21.04
CA GLY A 23 -12.98 28.75 -20.80
C GLY A 23 -13.18 29.03 -19.30
N SER A 24 -12.48 29.89 -18.57
CA SER A 24 -11.38 30.83 -18.78
C SER A 24 -11.09 31.42 -17.39
N SER A 25 -9.83 31.80 -17.12
CA SER A 25 -9.38 32.77 -16.09
C SER A 25 -9.53 32.36 -14.62
N GLY A 26 -8.61 32.59 -13.68
CA GLY A 26 -7.44 33.47 -13.62
C GLY A 26 -7.38 34.09 -12.20
N GLU A 27 -6.18 34.16 -11.61
CA GLU A 27 -5.75 35.05 -10.52
C GLU A 27 -6.31 34.84 -9.09
N THR A 28 -5.69 35.25 -7.98
CA THR A 28 -4.32 35.47 -7.48
C THR A 28 -4.50 35.69 -5.96
N THR A 29 -3.61 35.14 -5.11
CA THR A 29 -3.17 35.62 -3.79
C THR A 29 -4.17 36.18 -2.75
N THR A 30 -4.17 35.60 -1.54
CA THR A 30 -3.81 36.33 -0.30
C THR A 30 -3.57 35.37 0.87
N SER A 31 -2.41 35.55 1.50
CA SER A 31 -1.90 34.93 2.72
C SER A 31 -2.86 35.03 3.91
N PRO A 32 -2.79 34.07 4.84
CA PRO A 32 -2.91 34.38 6.26
C PRO A 32 -1.53 34.50 6.89
N SER A 33 -1.23 35.69 7.43
CA SER A 33 -0.19 35.90 8.45
C SER A 33 -0.47 35.03 9.67
N PRO A 34 0.56 34.43 10.26
CA PRO A 34 0.59 34.22 11.71
C PRO A 34 1.56 35.21 12.36
N SER A 35 1.02 35.99 13.28
CA SER A 35 1.74 36.89 14.18
C SER A 35 2.75 36.14 15.06
N SER A 36 3.94 36.73 15.23
CA SER A 36 4.87 36.44 16.34
C SER A 36 4.24 36.77 17.71
N PRO A 37 4.74 36.21 18.81
CA PRO A 37 5.90 36.80 19.51
C PRO A 37 6.95 35.74 19.89
N ASP A 38 8.24 36.00 19.72
CA ASP A 38 9.15 36.68 20.67
C ASP A 38 9.08 36.14 22.11
N SER A 39 10.07 35.32 22.47
CA SER A 39 10.55 35.15 23.85
C SER A 39 11.92 34.48 23.82
N SER A 40 12.95 35.32 23.93
CA SER A 40 14.26 35.00 24.52
C SER A 40 14.20 35.50 25.97
N PRO A 41 14.80 34.84 26.99
CA PRO A 41 16.26 34.86 27.13
C PRO A 41 16.91 33.58 27.73
N ALA A 42 18.23 33.44 27.50
CA ALA A 42 19.18 32.61 28.27
C ALA A 42 19.40 33.21 29.69
N PRO A 43 20.02 32.56 30.71
CA PRO A 43 21.46 32.16 30.71
C PRO A 43 21.88 30.89 31.54
N THR A 44 23.09 30.35 31.23
CA THR A 44 24.25 29.99 32.12
C THR A 44 24.01 29.10 33.38
N VAL A 45 24.84 28.15 33.86
CA VAL A 45 26.29 28.15 34.13
C VAL A 45 26.80 26.74 34.54
N THR A 46 28.09 26.51 34.21
CA THR A 46 29.18 25.83 34.96
C THR A 46 29.33 24.32 35.06
N ALA A 47 30.62 24.00 35.16
CA ALA A 47 31.31 22.76 34.91
C ALA A 47 31.84 22.10 36.20
N SER A 48 32.23 20.83 36.01
CA SER A 48 33.46 20.19 36.51
C SER A 48 33.73 20.13 38.02
N ALA A 49 33.75 18.90 38.55
CA ALA A 49 34.88 18.39 39.32
C ALA A 49 34.85 16.84 39.40
N ALA A 50 35.98 16.21 39.04
CA ALA A 50 36.37 14.87 39.52
C ALA A 50 37.12 15.04 40.87
N PRO A 51 37.30 14.00 41.72
CA PRO A 51 38.42 13.07 41.51
C PRO A 51 38.20 11.61 42.03
N ALA A 52 39.28 10.83 41.87
CA ALA A 52 39.45 9.38 41.90
C ALA A 52 39.40 8.66 43.27
N ALA A 53 39.10 7.35 43.24
CA ALA A 53 39.83 6.29 43.97
C ALA A 53 39.39 4.87 43.53
N SER A 54 40.35 4.02 43.17
CA SER A 54 40.32 2.53 43.25
C SER A 54 41.02 2.11 44.57
N PRO A 55 40.84 0.91 45.20
CA PRO A 55 40.82 -0.44 44.55
C PRO A 55 39.95 -1.59 45.18
N THR A 56 39.58 -2.57 44.34
CA THR A 56 39.71 -4.07 44.43
C THR A 56 39.17 -4.87 45.67
N PRO A 57 38.81 -6.18 45.56
CA PRO A 57 37.80 -6.88 44.74
C PRO A 57 36.81 -7.71 45.62
N SER A 58 35.65 -8.11 45.09
CA SER A 58 34.92 -9.29 45.61
C SER A 58 34.01 -9.89 44.54
N ARG A 59 33.95 -11.22 44.57
CA ARG A 59 33.56 -12.19 43.54
C ARG A 59 32.01 -12.30 43.35
N PRO A 60 31.53 -13.20 42.49
CA PRO A 60 30.73 -12.91 41.30
C PRO A 60 29.21 -12.93 41.54
N ALA A 61 28.47 -12.12 40.78
CA ALA A 61 27.04 -12.37 40.57
C ALA A 61 26.72 -12.23 39.09
N SER A 62 26.16 -13.32 38.59
CA SER A 62 25.56 -13.52 37.29
C SER A 62 24.51 -12.45 36.94
N SER A 63 24.22 -12.35 35.64
CA SER A 63 23.07 -11.70 34.97
C SER A 63 23.28 -10.21 34.66
N ALA A 64 23.04 -9.67 33.46
CA ALA A 64 22.67 -10.17 32.13
C ALA A 64 22.91 -8.97 31.16
N PRO A 65 23.11 -9.18 29.85
CA PRO A 65 23.39 -8.09 28.92
C PRO A 65 22.12 -7.34 28.53
N SER A 66 22.00 -6.06 28.89
CA SER A 66 21.01 -5.16 28.28
C SER A 66 21.59 -4.57 27.00
N ALA A 67 21.58 -5.37 25.94
CA ALA A 67 21.59 -4.83 24.58
C ALA A 67 20.13 -4.55 24.22
N SER A 68 19.71 -3.28 24.29
CA SER A 68 18.46 -2.83 23.68
C SER A 68 18.61 -2.94 22.16
N THR A 69 18.42 -4.15 21.65
CA THR A 69 18.11 -4.35 20.24
C THR A 69 16.70 -3.80 20.05
N SER A 70 16.62 -2.59 19.48
CA SER A 70 15.39 -2.13 18.84
C SER A 70 15.11 -3.11 17.70
N SER A 71 14.42 -4.19 18.05
CA SER A 71 14.03 -5.22 17.12
C SER A 71 12.92 -4.60 16.29
N LYS A 72 13.29 -4.06 15.14
CA LYS A 72 12.37 -3.86 14.02
C LYS A 72 11.45 -5.09 13.97
N PRO A 73 10.12 -4.95 14.07
CA PRO A 73 9.24 -6.10 13.99
C PRO A 73 9.62 -6.92 12.75
N ALA A 74 9.89 -8.20 12.97
CA ALA A 74 10.03 -9.14 11.87
C ALA A 74 8.80 -8.97 10.99
N ALA A 75 8.99 -8.76 9.68
CA ALA A 75 7.91 -8.66 8.73
C ALA A 75 6.94 -9.81 9.00
N SER A 76 5.72 -9.49 9.41
CA SER A 76 4.68 -10.49 9.62
C SER A 76 4.55 -11.24 8.30
N THR A 77 4.96 -12.50 8.29
CA THR A 77 4.66 -13.43 7.20
C THR A 77 3.20 -13.82 7.30
N ALA A 78 2.31 -12.84 7.16
CA ALA A 78 0.89 -13.08 7.05
C ALA A 78 0.70 -14.11 5.94
N THR A 79 -0.05 -15.16 6.24
CA THR A 79 -0.37 -16.24 5.31
C THR A 79 -1.56 -15.81 4.45
N PRO A 80 -1.73 -16.31 3.22
CA PRO A 80 -2.94 -16.05 2.45
C PRO A 80 -4.20 -16.43 3.24
N ALA A 81 -5.29 -15.71 2.99
CA ALA A 81 -6.58 -15.99 3.63
C ALA A 81 -7.12 -17.34 3.16
N ALA A 82 -8.03 -17.93 3.96
CA ALA A 82 -8.65 -19.20 3.62
C ALA A 82 -9.42 -19.11 2.30
N GLU A 83 -9.41 -20.18 1.52
CA GLU A 83 -10.11 -20.22 0.24
C GLU A 83 -11.61 -19.95 0.42
N GLY A 84 -12.17 -19.09 -0.45
CA GLY A 84 -13.58 -18.68 -0.39
C GLY A 84 -13.87 -17.48 0.51
N THR A 85 -12.91 -17.02 1.33
CA THR A 85 -13.06 -15.77 2.10
C THR A 85 -12.88 -14.55 1.20
N VAL A 86 -13.54 -13.45 1.58
CA VAL A 86 -13.43 -12.15 0.91
C VAL A 86 -13.15 -11.06 1.94
N ILE A 87 -12.50 -9.98 1.52
CA ILE A 87 -12.34 -8.79 2.35
C ILE A 87 -13.72 -8.16 2.51
N ALA A 88 -14.06 -7.68 3.71
CA ALA A 88 -15.31 -6.96 3.93
C ALA A 88 -15.45 -5.75 2.97
N ALA A 89 -16.69 -5.30 2.72
CA ALA A 89 -16.95 -4.19 1.81
C ALA A 89 -16.02 -2.99 2.02
N MET A 90 -15.41 -2.50 0.93
CA MET A 90 -14.38 -1.45 0.95
C MET A 90 -14.92 -0.07 0.59
N ASN A 91 -16.12 0.03 0.01
CA ASN A 91 -16.70 1.30 -0.35
C ASN A 91 -16.86 2.23 0.87
N GLY A 92 -16.29 3.43 0.80
CA GLY A 92 -16.30 4.41 1.89
C GLY A 92 -15.34 4.10 3.04
N ARG A 93 -14.43 3.12 2.90
CA ARG A 93 -13.39 2.82 3.88
C ARG A 93 -12.04 3.39 3.47
N ASP A 94 -11.27 3.78 4.49
CA ASP A 94 -9.86 4.14 4.33
C ASP A 94 -8.96 2.91 4.29
N PHE A 95 -7.85 3.05 3.57
CA PHE A 95 -6.76 2.07 3.61
C PHE A 95 -5.89 2.27 4.88
N PRO A 96 -5.28 1.20 5.42
CA PRO A 96 -4.42 1.29 6.59
C PRO A 96 -3.22 2.21 6.37
N GLN A 97 -2.83 2.99 7.37
CA GLN A 97 -1.68 3.91 7.27
C GLN A 97 -0.33 3.17 7.14
N GLU A 98 -0.24 1.96 7.70
CA GLU A 98 0.95 1.12 7.61
C GLU A 98 0.55 -0.32 7.28
N VAL A 99 1.32 -0.95 6.41
CA VAL A 99 1.17 -2.36 6.03
C VAL A 99 2.56 -2.97 5.93
N ASN A 100 2.92 -3.86 6.86
CA ASN A 100 4.19 -4.61 6.82
C ASN A 100 5.45 -3.71 6.61
N GLY A 101 5.53 -2.58 7.31
CA GLY A 101 6.64 -1.62 7.19
C GLY A 101 6.62 -0.77 5.90
N TRP A 102 5.52 -0.80 5.15
CA TRP A 102 5.20 0.15 4.10
C TRP A 102 4.26 1.22 4.64
N THR A 103 4.56 2.48 4.40
CA THR A 103 3.76 3.61 4.87
C THR A 103 2.96 4.19 3.73
N LEU A 104 1.68 4.45 3.95
CA LEU A 104 0.83 5.15 3.00
C LEU A 104 1.39 6.58 2.81
N ASP A 105 1.84 6.90 1.60
CA ASP A 105 2.12 8.28 1.18
C ASP A 105 0.84 9.09 1.41
N LYS A 106 0.99 10.37 1.81
CA LYS A 106 -0.11 11.30 2.13
C LYS A 106 -1.36 10.97 1.32
N GLN A 107 -2.42 10.57 2.02
CA GLN A 107 -3.69 10.22 1.41
C GLN A 107 -4.12 11.38 0.50
N SER A 108 -4.18 11.09 -0.80
CA SER A 108 -4.62 12.04 -1.82
C SER A 108 -6.03 11.66 -2.24
N ASP A 109 -6.76 12.61 -2.81
CA ASP A 109 -8.10 12.35 -3.39
C ASP A 109 -8.02 11.48 -4.67
N SER A 110 -6.83 10.94 -5.00
CA SER A 110 -6.67 10.03 -6.13
C SER A 110 -7.16 8.63 -5.77
N SER A 111 -7.65 7.91 -6.77
CA SER A 111 -8.13 6.54 -6.61
C SER A 111 -7.02 5.54 -6.25
N ILE A 112 -5.75 5.91 -6.43
CA ILE A 112 -4.58 5.06 -6.19
C ILE A 112 -3.82 5.57 -4.97
N HIS A 113 -3.88 4.79 -3.91
CA HIS A 113 -3.16 4.97 -2.66
C HIS A 113 -1.74 4.44 -2.80
N THR A 114 -0.74 5.30 -2.66
CA THR A 114 0.66 4.90 -2.83
C THR A 114 1.29 4.58 -1.49
N TYR A 115 1.85 3.39 -1.32
CA TYR A 115 2.65 3.00 -0.18
C TYR A 115 4.14 3.08 -0.52
N SER A 116 4.96 3.65 0.36
CA SER A 116 6.40 3.77 0.18
C SER A 116 7.20 3.04 1.26
N SER A 117 8.33 2.45 0.86
CA SER A 117 9.32 1.88 1.78
C SER A 117 10.72 1.91 1.16
N ALA A 118 11.66 2.60 1.81
CA ALA A 118 13.06 2.71 1.38
C ALA A 118 13.24 3.13 -0.11
N GLY A 119 12.46 4.12 -0.57
CA GLY A 119 12.51 4.63 -1.95
C GLY A 119 11.81 3.76 -2.99
N ARG A 120 11.13 2.69 -2.57
CA ARG A 120 10.29 1.81 -3.40
C ARG A 120 8.82 2.14 -3.17
N LYS A 121 7.96 1.82 -4.15
CA LYS A 121 6.54 2.16 -4.13
C LYS A 121 5.64 0.98 -4.49
N MET A 122 4.46 0.93 -3.87
CA MET A 122 3.34 0.08 -4.24
C MET A 122 2.10 0.96 -4.41
N GLY A 123 1.35 0.78 -5.48
CA GLY A 123 0.04 1.43 -5.66
C GLY A 123 -1.08 0.48 -5.24
N VAL A 124 -2.07 0.98 -4.50
CA VAL A 124 -3.24 0.23 -4.06
C VAL A 124 -4.50 0.98 -4.47
N GLU A 125 -5.43 0.29 -5.12
CA GLU A 125 -6.68 0.88 -5.60
C GLU A 125 -7.84 -0.05 -5.26
N PHE A 126 -8.96 0.51 -4.81
CA PHE A 126 -10.22 -0.21 -4.72
C PHE A 126 -11.06 0.06 -5.97
N ARG A 127 -11.62 -1.00 -6.56
CA ARG A 127 -12.47 -0.93 -7.76
C ARG A 127 -13.81 -1.58 -7.52
N THR A 128 -14.85 -0.76 -7.37
CA THR A 128 -16.24 -1.21 -7.47
C THR A 128 -16.48 -1.70 -8.91
N SER A 129 -17.13 -2.85 -9.11
CA SER A 129 -17.48 -3.46 -10.41
C SER A 129 -16.41 -4.19 -11.25
N SER A 130 -15.18 -4.34 -10.79
CA SER A 130 -14.20 -5.15 -11.55
C SER A 130 -14.45 -6.66 -11.37
N VAL A 131 -14.45 -7.41 -12.48
CA VAL A 131 -14.66 -8.86 -12.48
C VAL A 131 -13.35 -9.57 -12.10
N TYR A 132 -13.26 -10.02 -10.85
CA TYR A 132 -12.06 -10.66 -10.30
C TYR A 132 -11.54 -11.81 -11.17
N ASP A 133 -12.41 -12.72 -11.61
CA ASP A 133 -11.98 -13.93 -12.34
C ASP A 133 -11.33 -13.59 -13.68
N GLN A 134 -11.81 -12.56 -14.37
CA GLN A 134 -11.18 -12.07 -15.60
C GLN A 134 -9.80 -11.47 -15.32
N ARG A 135 -9.65 -10.70 -14.24
CA ARG A 135 -8.38 -10.07 -13.87
C ARG A 135 -7.30 -11.09 -13.50
N VAL A 136 -7.68 -12.14 -12.78
CA VAL A 136 -6.76 -13.21 -12.40
C VAL A 136 -6.41 -14.11 -13.58
N ALA A 137 -7.31 -14.29 -14.55
CA ALA A 137 -7.01 -15.03 -15.77
C ALA A 137 -5.92 -14.37 -16.63
N ASP A 138 -5.75 -13.05 -16.52
CA ASP A 138 -4.72 -12.28 -17.23
C ASP A 138 -3.32 -12.35 -16.57
N LEU A 139 -3.20 -12.98 -15.40
CA LEU A 139 -1.94 -13.12 -14.66
C LEU A 139 -1.17 -14.38 -15.08
N SER A 140 0.11 -14.21 -15.41
CA SER A 140 1.08 -15.31 -15.43
C SER A 140 1.67 -15.53 -14.05
N ASP A 141 2.15 -16.75 -13.79
CA ASP A 141 2.88 -17.12 -12.57
C ASP A 141 2.10 -16.78 -11.28
N ALA A 142 0.77 -16.93 -11.36
CA ALA A 142 -0.14 -16.52 -10.31
C ALA A 142 0.02 -17.36 -9.05
N VAL A 143 0.32 -16.71 -7.93
CA VAL A 143 0.46 -17.30 -6.59
C VAL A 143 -0.64 -16.80 -5.65
N PRO A 144 -1.06 -17.60 -4.66
CA PRO A 144 -2.04 -17.17 -3.65
C PRO A 144 -1.53 -15.97 -2.83
N ALA A 145 -2.41 -14.99 -2.59
CA ALA A 145 -2.14 -13.85 -1.72
C ALA A 145 -3.44 -13.20 -1.23
N GLY A 146 -3.53 -12.91 0.06
CA GLY A 146 -4.72 -12.37 0.71
C GLY A 146 -5.94 -13.23 0.41
N THR A 147 -7.03 -12.61 -0.01
CA THR A 147 -8.25 -13.28 -0.50
C THR A 147 -8.21 -13.60 -2.01
N GLY A 148 -7.04 -13.49 -2.65
CA GLY A 148 -6.92 -13.69 -4.09
C GLY A 148 -5.54 -14.14 -4.57
N LYS A 149 -5.02 -13.51 -5.63
CA LYS A 149 -3.78 -13.93 -6.30
C LYS A 149 -2.91 -12.76 -6.75
N CYS A 150 -1.60 -12.97 -6.71
CA CYS A 150 -0.59 -12.08 -7.29
C CYS A 150 0.12 -12.74 -8.47
N GLY A 151 0.47 -11.97 -9.48
CA GLY A 151 1.26 -12.45 -10.61
C GLY A 151 1.69 -11.32 -11.53
N THR A 152 2.25 -11.68 -12.68
CA THR A 152 2.65 -10.70 -13.70
C THR A 152 1.50 -10.51 -14.69
N PRO A 153 1.01 -9.28 -14.92
CA PRO A 153 -0.04 -9.06 -15.90
C PRO A 153 0.50 -9.25 -17.31
N SER A 154 -0.28 -9.89 -18.18
CA SER A 154 0.08 -10.16 -19.58
C SER A 154 0.46 -8.89 -20.38
N THR A 155 -0.04 -7.73 -19.97
CA THR A 155 0.19 -6.43 -20.61
C THR A 155 1.44 -5.70 -20.13
N SER A 156 2.06 -6.10 -19.02
CA SER A 156 3.23 -5.42 -18.46
C SER A 156 4.18 -6.39 -17.75
N LYS A 157 5.31 -6.70 -18.41
CA LYS A 157 6.33 -7.62 -17.88
C LYS A 157 7.14 -7.06 -16.71
N ASN A 158 7.13 -5.74 -16.52
CA ASN A 158 7.88 -5.07 -15.46
C ASN A 158 7.00 -4.70 -14.26
N SER A 159 5.84 -5.35 -14.13
CA SER A 159 4.92 -5.11 -13.03
C SER A 159 4.50 -6.42 -12.38
N ILE A 160 4.26 -6.38 -11.08
CA ILE A 160 3.56 -7.44 -10.35
C ILE A 160 2.27 -6.83 -9.83
N VAL A 161 1.16 -7.54 -10.00
CA VAL A 161 -0.17 -7.11 -9.59
C VAL A 161 -0.80 -8.19 -8.71
N CYS A 162 -1.39 -7.79 -7.60
CA CYS A 162 -2.25 -8.61 -6.76
C CYS A 162 -3.69 -8.15 -6.90
N PHE A 163 -4.60 -9.08 -7.16
CA PHE A 163 -6.03 -8.86 -7.07
C PHE A 163 -6.56 -9.59 -5.84
N LEU A 164 -7.23 -8.86 -4.95
CA LEU A 164 -7.81 -9.36 -3.71
C LEU A 164 -9.33 -9.19 -3.80
N LYS A 165 -10.08 -10.27 -3.51
CA LYS A 165 -11.55 -10.22 -3.53
C LYS A 165 -12.07 -9.40 -2.35
N THR A 166 -13.02 -8.52 -2.61
CA THR A 166 -13.85 -7.88 -1.59
C THR A 166 -15.31 -8.24 -1.81
N GLU A 167 -16.18 -8.00 -0.81
CA GLU A 167 -17.63 -8.22 -0.96
C GLU A 167 -18.26 -7.36 -2.08
N ASP A 168 -17.71 -6.17 -2.34
CA ASP A 168 -18.27 -5.14 -3.20
C ASP A 168 -17.38 -4.79 -4.42
N GLY A 169 -16.35 -5.60 -4.69
CA GLY A 169 -15.43 -5.39 -5.80
C GLY A 169 -14.11 -6.13 -5.63
N LEU A 170 -13.01 -5.41 -5.92
CA LEU A 170 -11.66 -5.92 -5.68
C LEU A 170 -10.72 -4.81 -5.24
N VAL A 171 -9.71 -5.19 -4.47
CA VAL A 171 -8.52 -4.37 -4.22
C VAL A 171 -7.41 -4.83 -5.16
N GLN A 172 -6.79 -3.88 -5.86
CA GLN A 172 -5.64 -4.11 -6.71
C GLN A 172 -4.40 -3.50 -6.06
N ALA A 173 -3.38 -4.30 -5.77
CA ALA A 173 -2.05 -3.82 -5.39
C ALA A 173 -1.09 -4.00 -6.57
N THR A 174 -0.28 -3.00 -6.89
CA THR A 174 0.63 -2.99 -8.05
C THR A 174 2.01 -2.51 -7.63
N ALA A 175 3.06 -3.17 -8.10
CA ALA A 175 4.45 -2.76 -7.91
C ALA A 175 5.28 -2.90 -9.18
N ASP A 176 6.40 -2.17 -9.23
CA ASP A 176 7.45 -2.34 -10.24
C ASP A 176 8.30 -3.57 -9.88
N SER A 177 8.31 -4.57 -10.75
CA SER A 177 9.00 -5.85 -10.51
C SER A 177 10.53 -5.73 -10.50
N THR A 178 11.08 -4.61 -10.96
CA THR A 178 12.51 -4.31 -10.88
C THR A 178 12.94 -3.78 -9.50
N LYS A 179 11.97 -3.39 -8.66
CA LYS A 179 12.20 -2.79 -7.33
C LYS A 179 11.60 -3.59 -6.19
N VAL A 180 10.52 -4.32 -6.46
CA VAL A 180 9.75 -5.08 -5.48
C VAL A 180 9.61 -6.50 -5.99
N THR A 181 9.98 -7.48 -5.17
CA THR A 181 9.86 -8.90 -5.53
C THR A 181 8.42 -9.40 -5.40
N GLN A 182 8.12 -10.54 -6.04
CA GLN A 182 6.80 -11.16 -5.93
C GLN A 182 6.48 -11.58 -4.49
N GLU A 183 7.48 -12.06 -3.75
CA GLU A 183 7.32 -12.43 -2.33
C GLU A 183 6.94 -11.21 -1.47
N GLU A 184 7.56 -10.05 -1.72
CA GLU A 184 7.29 -8.83 -0.95
C GLU A 184 5.87 -8.30 -1.18
N ILE A 185 5.39 -8.26 -2.42
CA ILE A 185 4.02 -7.81 -2.69
C ILE A 185 2.97 -8.82 -2.23
N VAL A 186 3.28 -10.13 -2.26
CA VAL A 186 2.42 -11.16 -1.65
C VAL A 186 2.33 -10.95 -0.14
N SER A 187 3.46 -10.73 0.54
CA SER A 187 3.48 -10.46 1.97
C SER A 187 2.73 -9.17 2.33
N PHE A 188 2.87 -8.12 1.52
CA PHE A 188 2.07 -6.89 1.64
C PHE A 188 0.57 -7.18 1.50
N ALA A 189 0.16 -7.93 0.48
CA ALA A 189 -1.25 -8.25 0.23
C ALA A 189 -1.88 -9.10 1.36
N ASN A 190 -1.12 -10.04 1.94
CA ASN A 190 -1.59 -10.85 3.07
C ASN A 190 -1.80 -9.99 4.32
N GLU A 191 -0.86 -9.09 4.63
CA GLU A 191 -1.00 -8.17 5.77
C GLU A 191 -2.13 -7.16 5.54
N LEU A 192 -2.23 -6.60 4.33
CA LEU A 192 -3.31 -5.69 3.95
C LEU A 192 -4.68 -6.37 4.14
N THR A 193 -4.83 -7.61 3.71
CA THR A 193 -6.05 -8.41 3.90
C THR A 193 -6.39 -8.56 5.38
N THR A 194 -5.38 -8.86 6.22
CA THR A 194 -5.54 -9.00 7.67
C THR A 194 -6.03 -7.70 8.31
N LEU A 195 -5.44 -6.56 7.92
CA LEU A 195 -5.78 -5.24 8.44
C LEU A 195 -7.15 -4.74 7.96
N LEU A 196 -7.54 -5.09 6.74
CA LEU A 196 -8.85 -4.72 6.20
C LEU A 196 -9.98 -5.60 6.76
N GLY A 197 -9.67 -6.82 7.19
CA GLY A 197 -10.62 -7.79 7.74
C GLY A 197 -11.40 -8.53 6.65
N THR A 198 -11.77 -9.78 6.95
CA THR A 198 -12.58 -10.63 6.07
C THR A 198 -14.01 -10.76 6.57
N ALA A 199 -14.93 -11.03 5.65
CA ALA A 199 -16.34 -11.35 5.93
C ALA A 199 -16.61 -12.86 5.80
#